data_AF-A0A9N9V0F1-F1
#
_entry.id   AF-A0A9N9V0F1-F1
#
_cell.length_a   1.000
_cell.length_b   1.000
_cell.length_c   1.000
_cell.angle_alpha   90.00
_cell.angle_beta   90.00
_cell.angle_gamma   90.00
#
_symmetry.space_group_name_H-M   'P 1'
#
loop_
_entity.id
_entity.type
_entity.pdbx_description
1 polymer ?
#
loop_
_entity_poly.entity_id
_entity_poly.type
_entity_poly.pdbx_seq_one_letter_code
_entity_poly.pdbx_strand_id
1 'polypeptide(L)'
;MAQEQSSISLVEASIANLLQALNTSAITSVEFVSLCLHRIGQYGYRGPTLNSVCVINPRAVEEAQASDDYRASRKPLRPLEGIPFTVKDSFKVKGMAVSAGSPAFKDL
;
A
#
# COMPACT_ATOMS: atom_id res chain seq x y z
N MET A 1 -10.37 -2.35 32.59
CA MET A 1 -10.91 -1.43 31.57
C MET A 1 -10.49 -1.99 30.22
N ALA A 2 -11.42 -2.58 29.48
CA ALA A 2 -11.14 -3.07 28.14
C ALA A 2 -10.89 -1.85 27.24
N GLN A 3 -9.72 -1.78 26.61
CA GLN A 3 -9.47 -0.78 25.59
C GLN A 3 -10.35 -1.12 24.40
N GLU A 4 -11.24 -0.21 24.01
CA GLU A 4 -11.90 -0.26 22.71
C GLU A 4 -10.82 -0.18 21.63
N GLN A 5 -10.61 -1.29 20.95
CA GLN A 5 -9.78 -1.35 19.76
C GLN A 5 -10.50 -0.51 18.68
N SER A 6 -10.21 0.80 18.58
CA SER A 6 -10.72 1.61 17.46
C SER A 6 -10.14 1.05 16.16
N SER A 7 -10.96 0.30 15.43
CA SER A 7 -10.61 -0.18 14.09
C SER A 7 -10.43 1.02 13.16
N ILE A 8 -9.21 1.22 12.64
CA ILE A 8 -8.97 2.21 11.59
C ILE A 8 -9.72 1.77 10.33
N SER A 9 -10.69 2.57 9.88
CA SER A 9 -11.27 2.38 8.55
C SER A 9 -10.28 2.88 7.51
N LEU A 10 -9.92 2.03 6.54
CA LEU A 10 -9.14 2.46 5.36
C LEU A 10 -10.01 3.17 4.32
N VAL A 11 -11.32 2.94 4.34
CA VAL A 11 -12.25 3.48 3.37
C VAL A 11 -12.55 4.93 3.74
N GLU A 12 -12.41 5.82 2.76
CA GLU A 12 -12.54 7.29 2.91
C GLU A 12 -11.60 7.93 3.94
N ALA A 13 -10.56 7.23 4.38
CA ALA A 13 -9.55 7.82 5.25
C ALA A 13 -8.69 8.82 4.48
N SER A 14 -8.53 10.02 5.03
CA SER A 14 -7.59 11.01 4.49
C SER A 14 -6.14 10.55 4.74
N ILE A 15 -5.20 11.07 3.94
CA ILE A 15 -3.76 10.86 4.16
C ILE A 15 -3.36 11.33 5.57
N ALA A 16 -3.95 12.43 6.06
CA ALA A 16 -3.67 12.93 7.41
C ALA A 16 -4.07 11.91 8.49
N ASN A 17 -5.24 11.27 8.37
CA ASN A 17 -5.71 10.25 9.31
C ASN A 17 -4.78 9.01 9.28
N LEU A 18 -4.37 8.59 8.09
CA LEU A 18 -3.49 7.43 7.91
C LEU A 18 -2.07 7.70 8.44
N LEU A 19 -1.52 8.88 8.19
CA LEU A 19 -0.24 9.30 8.76
C LEU A 19 -0.32 9.38 10.28
N GLN A 20 -1.42 9.91 10.84
CA GLN A 20 -1.63 9.92 12.28
C GLN A 20 -1.60 8.49 12.85
N ALA A 21 -2.33 7.56 12.23
CA ALA A 21 -2.36 6.16 12.64
C ALA A 21 -0.98 5.48 12.59
N LEU A 22 -0.20 5.73 11.54
CA LEU A 22 1.17 5.25 11.43
C LEU A 22 2.10 5.89 12.48
N ASN A 23 1.94 7.19 12.74
CA ASN A 23 2.76 7.93 13.70
C ASN A 23 2.47 7.51 15.15
N THR A 24 1.23 7.14 15.47
CA THR A 24 0.84 6.64 16.80
C THR A 24 1.03 5.13 16.94
N SER A 25 1.54 4.44 15.91
CA SER A 25 1.65 2.97 15.87
C SER A 25 0.30 2.25 16.08
N ALA A 26 -0.81 2.91 15.73
CA ALA A 26 -2.13 2.27 15.71
C ALA A 26 -2.27 1.30 14.52
N ILE A 27 -1.44 1.48 13.50
CA ILE A 27 -1.19 0.53 12.42
C ILE A 27 0.28 0.66 11.96
N THR A 28 0.87 -0.42 11.47
CA THR A 28 2.17 -0.42 10.78
C THR A 28 2.00 -0.29 9.26
N SER A 29 3.06 0.09 8.54
CA SER A 29 3.02 0.13 7.07
C SER A 29 2.80 -1.27 6.48
N VAL A 30 3.41 -2.31 7.07
CA VAL A 30 3.19 -3.71 6.66
C VAL A 30 1.72 -4.13 6.81
N GLU A 31 1.09 -3.81 7.95
CA GLU A 31 -0.34 -4.08 8.14
C GLU A 31 -1.20 -3.30 7.14
N PHE A 32 -0.87 -2.03 6.89
CA PHE A 32 -1.62 -1.21 5.93
C PHE A 32 -1.52 -1.79 4.50
N VAL A 33 -0.32 -2.13 4.03
CA VAL A 33 -0.13 -2.79 2.72
C VAL A 33 -0.88 -4.12 2.68
N SER A 34 -0.84 -4.92 3.75
CA SER A 34 -1.52 -6.21 3.83
C SER A 34 -3.05 -6.05 3.70
N LEU A 35 -3.64 -5.06 4.35
CA LEU A 35 -5.06 -4.74 4.22
C LEU A 35 -5.42 -4.26 2.80
N CYS A 36 -4.58 -3.45 2.16
CA CYS A 36 -4.76 -3.04 0.77
C CYS A 36 -4.72 -4.24 -0.19
N LEU A 37 -3.72 -5.12 -0.05
CA LEU A 37 -3.62 -6.36 -0.83
C LEU A 37 -4.82 -7.28 -0.61
N HIS A 38 -5.31 -7.37 0.63
CA HIS A 38 -6.51 -8.14 0.94
C HIS A 38 -7.75 -7.58 0.21
N ARG A 39 -7.93 -6.25 0.20
CA ARG A 39 -9.02 -5.59 -0.54
C ARG A 39 -8.88 -5.80 -2.05
N ILE A 40 -7.68 -5.73 -2.60
CA ILE A 40 -7.42 -6.05 -4.00
C ILE A 40 -7.81 -7.52 -4.28
N GLY A 41 -7.44 -8.46 -3.41
CA GLY A 41 -7.85 -9.86 -3.46
C GLY A 41 -9.37 -10.04 -3.50
N GLN A 42 -10.07 -9.39 -2.57
CA GLN A 42 -11.52 -9.47 -2.44
C GLN A 42 -12.24 -8.85 -3.64
N TYR A 43 -11.95 -7.59 -3.99
CA TYR A 43 -12.72 -6.86 -4.99
C TYR A 43 -12.17 -6.99 -6.42
N GLY A 44 -10.87 -7.20 -6.57
CA GLY A 44 -10.20 -7.33 -7.86
C GLY A 44 -10.31 -8.72 -8.47
N TYR A 45 -10.29 -9.78 -7.65
CA TYR A 45 -10.19 -11.16 -8.16
C TYR A 45 -11.31 -12.12 -7.74
N ARG A 46 -11.84 -12.01 -6.51
CA ARG A 46 -12.80 -13.00 -5.98
C ARG A 46 -14.27 -12.54 -5.98
N GLY A 47 -14.50 -11.24 -5.85
CA GLY A 47 -15.83 -10.63 -5.77
C GLY A 47 -16.25 -9.98 -7.09
N PRO A 48 -16.52 -8.66 -7.14
CA PRO A 48 -16.98 -7.98 -8.36
C PRO A 48 -15.98 -7.97 -9.53
N THR A 49 -14.78 -8.52 -9.35
CA THR A 49 -13.74 -8.64 -10.38
C THR A 49 -13.41 -7.31 -11.07
N LEU A 50 -13.17 -6.26 -10.28
CA LEU A 50 -12.95 -4.90 -10.81
C LEU A 50 -11.73 -4.79 -11.74
N ASN A 51 -10.75 -5.70 -11.61
CA ASN A 51 -9.53 -5.74 -12.42
C ASN A 51 -8.78 -4.38 -12.49
N SER A 52 -8.78 -3.62 -11.39
CA SER A 52 -8.22 -2.27 -11.34
C SER A 52 -6.70 -2.23 -11.13
N VAL A 53 -6.11 -3.32 -10.64
CA VAL A 53 -4.66 -3.46 -10.42
C VAL A 53 -4.14 -4.58 -11.31
N CYS A 54 -3.46 -4.21 -12.39
CA CYS A 54 -2.96 -5.16 -13.39
C CYS A 54 -1.66 -5.86 -12.96
N VAL A 55 -0.81 -5.17 -12.18
CA VAL A 55 0.47 -5.69 -11.69
C VAL A 55 0.63 -5.31 -10.22
N ILE A 56 0.96 -6.29 -9.37
CA ILE A 56 1.31 -6.07 -7.97
C ILE A 56 2.83 -5.96 -7.85
N ASN A 57 3.33 -4.94 -7.13
CA ASN A 57 4.75 -4.86 -6.80
C ASN A 57 5.13 -6.04 -5.89
N PRO A 58 6.00 -6.97 -6.32
CA PRO A 58 6.41 -8.12 -5.50
C PRO A 58 7.17 -7.70 -4.24
N ARG A 59 7.70 -6.47 -4.21
CA ARG A 59 8.43 -5.90 -3.09
C ARG A 59 7.59 -5.03 -2.17
N ALA A 60 6.27 -4.93 -2.38
CA ALA A 60 5.42 -4.02 -1.61
C ALA A 60 5.51 -4.23 -0.08
N VAL A 61 5.55 -5.49 0.36
CA VAL A 61 5.67 -5.82 1.80
C VAL A 61 7.08 -5.54 2.33
N GLU A 62 8.12 -5.80 1.52
CA GLU A 62 9.52 -5.50 1.87
C GLU A 62 9.73 -3.98 2.03
N GLU A 63 9.21 -3.19 1.09
CA GLU A 63 9.27 -1.73 1.13
C GLU A 63 8.48 -1.14 2.31
N ALA A 64 7.35 -1.76 2.67
CA ALA A 64 6.59 -1.39 3.85
C ALA A 64 7.36 -1.66 5.15
N GLN A 65 8.00 -2.83 5.28
CA GLN A 65 8.85 -3.15 6.43
C GLN A 65 10.00 -2.15 6.56
N ALA A 66 10.65 -1.80 5.44
CA ALA A 66 11.70 -0.77 5.46
C ALA A 66 11.20 0.60 5.92
N SER A 67 9.93 0.94 5.66
CA SER A 67 9.29 2.14 6.19
C SER A 67 9.04 2.07 7.70
N ASP A 68 8.58 0.92 8.20
CA ASP A 68 8.41 0.68 9.64
C ASP A 68 9.76 0.75 10.39
N ASP A 69 10.81 0.17 9.82
CA ASP A 69 12.17 0.26 10.34
C ASP A 69 12.70 1.70 10.34
N TYR A 70 12.45 2.45 9.25
CA TYR A 70 12.81 3.87 9.16
C TYR A 70 12.11 4.69 10.25
N ARG A 71 10.82 4.43 10.49
CA ARG A 71 10.04 5.07 11.55
C ARG A 71 10.58 4.75 12.93
N ALA A 72 10.93 3.48 13.19
CA ALA A 72 11.53 3.04 14.44
C ALA A 72 12.91 3.69 14.71
N SER A 73 13.65 4.05 13.65
CA SER A 73 14.96 4.71 13.75
C SER A 73 14.92 6.14 14.31
N ARG A 74 13.71 6.72 14.52
CA ARG A 74 13.48 8.09 15.03
C ARG A 74 14.14 9.21 14.22
N LYS A 75 14.45 8.94 12.95
CA LYS A 75 14.83 9.98 11.97
C LYS A 75 13.62 10.86 11.65
N PRO A 76 13.84 12.08 11.13
CA PRO A 76 12.74 12.90 10.61
C PRO A 76 11.93 12.12 9.58
N LEU A 77 10.61 12.01 9.82
CA LEU A 77 9.71 11.28 8.94
C LEU A 77 9.55 12.02 7.61
N ARG A 78 9.53 11.27 6.50
CA ARG A 78 9.18 11.81 5.19
C ARG A 78 7.67 12.12 5.15
N PRO A 79 7.21 13.13 4.38
CA PRO A 79 5.80 13.55 4.39
C PRO A 79 4.78 12.45 4.09
N LEU A 80 5.17 11.40 3.36
CA LEU A 80 4.33 10.26 2.97
C LEU A 80 4.92 8.91 3.44
N GLU A 81 5.73 8.92 4.51
CA GLU A 81 6.35 7.71 5.05
C GLU A 81 5.31 6.61 5.29
N GLY A 82 5.46 5.48 4.61
CA GLY A 82 4.64 4.28 4.81
C GLY A 82 3.24 4.32 4.19
N ILE A 83 2.91 5.34 3.40
CA ILE A 83 1.64 5.43 2.67
C ILE A 83 1.73 4.66 1.35
N PRO A 84 0.96 3.57 1.15
CA PRO A 84 0.89 2.88 -0.13
C PRO A 84 0.09 3.68 -1.16
N PHE A 85 0.44 3.51 -2.43
CA PHE A 85 -0.26 4.12 -3.56
C PHE A 85 -0.24 3.19 -4.77
N THR A 86 -0.99 3.57 -5.81
CA THR A 86 -0.94 2.92 -7.11
C THR A 86 -0.41 3.89 -8.16
N VAL A 87 0.18 3.35 -9.22
CA VAL A 87 0.57 4.11 -10.41
C VAL A 87 -0.02 3.44 -11.64
N LYS A 88 -0.27 4.23 -12.67
CA LYS A 88 -0.70 3.70 -13.97
C LYS A 88 0.46 2.91 -14.59
N ASP A 89 0.16 1.79 -15.26
CA ASP A 89 1.12 0.92 -15.95
C ASP A 89 1.92 1.59 -17.09
N SER A 90 1.64 2.87 -17.37
CA SER A 90 2.47 3.71 -18.24
C SER A 90 3.66 4.37 -17.52
N PHE A 91 3.74 4.29 -16.19
CA PHE A 91 4.85 4.82 -15.40
C PHE A 91 5.90 3.74 -15.16
N LYS A 92 7.18 4.11 -15.33
CA LYS A 92 8.30 3.21 -15.07
C LYS A 92 8.55 3.09 -13.57
N VAL A 93 8.42 1.87 -13.04
CA VAL A 93 8.85 1.50 -11.70
C VAL A 93 10.01 0.53 -11.84
N LYS A 94 11.14 0.81 -11.18
CA LYS A 94 12.36 0.01 -11.32
C LYS A 94 12.10 -1.45 -10.90
N GLY A 95 12.35 -2.39 -11.81
CA GLY A 95 12.19 -3.83 -11.55
C GLY A 95 10.77 -4.35 -11.79
N MET A 96 9.86 -3.53 -12.33
CA MET A 96 8.53 -3.94 -12.75
C MET A 96 8.36 -3.71 -14.26
N ALA A 97 7.51 -4.52 -14.89
CA ALA A 97 7.15 -4.32 -16.29
C ALA A 97 6.41 -3.00 -16.51
N VAL A 98 6.49 -2.45 -17.72
CA VAL A 98 5.80 -1.22 -18.13
C VAL A 98 5.09 -1.47 -19.46
N SER A 99 3.95 -2.14 -19.41
CA SER A 99 3.28 -2.61 -20.63
C SER A 99 2.41 -1.54 -21.30
N ALA A 100 2.07 -0.47 -20.57
CA ALA A 100 1.03 0.49 -20.95
C ALA A 100 -0.29 -0.17 -21.39
N GLY A 101 -0.59 -1.38 -20.88
CA GLY A 101 -1.74 -2.20 -21.28
C GLY A 101 -1.63 -2.86 -22.65
N SER A 102 -0.46 -2.89 -23.29
CA SER A 102 -0.25 -3.50 -24.60
C SER A 102 0.50 -4.83 -24.50
N PRO A 103 0.00 -5.90 -25.16
CA PRO A 103 0.72 -7.18 -25.25
C PRO A 103 2.11 -7.07 -25.88
N ALA A 104 2.34 -6.05 -26.72
CA ALA A 104 3.63 -5.80 -27.36
C ALA A 104 4.74 -5.47 -26.35
N PHE A 105 4.38 -5.00 -25.16
CA PHE A 105 5.30 -4.53 -24.12
C PHE A 105 5.19 -5.36 -22.83
N LYS A 106 4.60 -6.56 -22.90
CA LYS A 106 4.37 -7.40 -21.70
C LYS A 106 5.66 -7.75 -20.94
N ASP A 107 6.79 -7.84 -21.66
CA ASP A 107 8.10 -8.23 -21.13
C ASP A 107 9.10 -7.04 -21.07
N LEU A 108 8.61 -5.81 -21.27
CA LEU A 108 9.41 -4.58 -21.21
C LEU A 108 9.58 -4.11 -19.76
#